data_AF-X1D573-F1
#
_entry.id   AF-X1D573-F1
#
_cell.length_a   1.000
_cell.length_b   1.000
_cell.length_c   1.000
_cell.angle_alpha   90.00
_cell.angle_beta   90.00
_cell.angle_gamma   90.00
#
_symmetry.space_group_name_H-M   'P 1'
#
loop_
_entity.id
_entity.type
_entity.pdbx_description
1 polymer ?
#
loop_
_entity_poly.entity_id
_entity_poly.type
_entity_poly.pdbx_seq_one_letter_code
_entity_poly.pdbx_strand_id
1 'polypeptide(L)'
;IWETFIRLHERRVPIDALTVSEELDQIGQLAEVGGAAYLTALINNVPTSLHAEAYGRIVEQTAIRRRMLSAANEIAKLAYQEEAGIETVMDEAEQAVFSVSERRMTRDLQSIQQVLSDYYDRIDELSTRDEEIYGVPTGFIDLDRLLGGMQPSDLLIIAGRPGSGKTAFMISAGKNAALIHKKHVAMFSLEMSNEQLIQRLISQETGIDSQRLRTGKLEEEEWPKFTQAIEVLGDTIMFLDDTPSLTPLQLCTKCRRLHMEYKLDLILVDYLQLMSSGIRSENRVQ
;
A
#
# COMPACT_ATOMS: atom_id res chain seq x y z
N ILE A 1 12.04 25.43 19.27
CA ILE A 1 13.41 25.38 18.69
C ILE A 1 13.42 24.69 17.32
N TRP A 2 13.10 23.40 17.20
CA TRP A 2 13.11 22.71 15.89
C TRP A 2 12.18 23.37 14.84
N GLU A 3 10.97 23.78 15.23
CA GLU A 3 10.07 24.54 14.36
C GLU A 3 10.65 25.88 13.88
N THR A 4 11.44 26.54 14.74
CA THR A 4 12.18 27.76 14.37
C THR A 4 13.23 27.46 13.31
N PHE A 5 13.94 26.33 13.41
CA PHE A 5 14.89 25.90 12.37
C PHE A 5 14.17 25.69 11.03
N ILE A 6 13.00 25.05 11.04
CA ILE A 6 12.19 24.85 9.83
C ILE A 6 11.80 26.19 9.21
N ARG A 7 11.24 27.12 9.99
CA ARG A 7 10.85 28.46 9.50
C ARG A 7 12.02 29.25 8.92
N LEU A 8 13.16 29.24 9.61
CA LEU A 8 14.38 29.91 9.13
C LEU A 8 14.89 29.27 7.83
N HIS A 9 14.86 27.94 7.75
CA HIS A 9 15.22 27.19 6.56
C HIS A 9 14.31 27.50 5.36
N GLU A 10 12.99 27.53 5.57
CA GLU A 10 12.00 27.90 4.54
C GLU A 10 12.23 29.33 4.01
N ARG A 11 12.62 30.25 4.90
CA ARG A 11 12.96 31.64 4.56
C ARG A 11 14.39 31.81 4.02
N ARG A 12 15.16 30.71 3.93
CA ARG A 12 16.57 30.68 3.51
C ARG A 12 17.48 31.60 4.35
N VAL A 13 17.15 31.77 5.62
CA VAL A 13 17.99 32.49 6.58
C VAL A 13 19.00 31.49 7.16
N PRO A 14 20.29 31.83 7.24
CA PRO A 14 21.29 30.99 7.90
C PRO A 14 20.86 30.63 9.33
N ILE A 15 21.08 29.39 9.74
CA ILE A 15 20.72 28.92 11.09
C ILE A 15 21.97 28.96 11.97
N ASP A 16 21.95 29.84 12.95
CA ASP A 16 22.96 29.98 14.00
C ASP A 16 22.31 30.39 15.33
N ALA A 17 23.10 30.52 16.39
CA ALA A 17 22.58 30.85 17.72
C ALA A 17 21.87 32.21 17.76
N LEU A 18 22.32 33.18 16.98
CA LEU A 18 21.80 34.55 16.97
C LEU A 18 20.45 34.59 16.25
N THR A 19 20.42 34.12 15.01
CA THR A 19 19.23 34.06 14.15
C THR A 19 18.10 33.27 14.81
N VAL A 20 18.41 32.16 15.47
CA VAL A 20 17.43 31.37 16.23
C VAL A 20 16.92 32.12 17.46
N SER A 21 17.81 32.82 18.18
CA SER A 21 17.42 33.61 19.35
C SER A 21 16.54 34.79 18.96
N GLU A 22 16.87 35.51 17.89
CA GLU A 22 16.07 36.62 17.37
C GLU A 22 14.69 36.17 16.90
N GLU A 23 14.59 35.08 16.14
CA GLU A 23 13.31 34.56 15.67
C GLU A 23 12.44 34.07 16.84
N LEU A 24 13.02 33.43 17.86
CA LEU A 24 12.32 33.04 19.09
C LEU A 24 11.84 34.24 19.91
N ASP A 25 12.61 35.33 19.94
CA ASP A 25 12.25 36.56 20.65
C ASP A 25 11.10 37.29 19.93
N GLN A 26 11.19 37.38 18.59
CA GLN A 26 10.14 37.99 17.76
C GLN A 26 8.77 37.32 17.92
N ILE A 27 8.74 35.99 18.08
CA ILE A 27 7.50 35.24 18.34
C ILE A 27 7.17 35.10 19.83
N GLY A 28 7.93 35.75 20.72
CA GLY A 28 7.69 35.76 22.16
C GLY A 28 7.93 34.44 22.89
N GLN A 29 8.63 33.47 22.26
CA GLN A 29 8.88 32.13 22.83
C GLN A 29 10.28 31.96 23.42
N LEU A 30 11.16 32.97 23.32
CA LEU A 30 12.54 32.86 23.81
C LEU A 30 12.61 32.54 25.31
N ALA A 31 11.77 33.15 26.13
CA ALA A 31 11.73 32.88 27.57
C ALA A 31 11.21 31.47 27.88
N GLU A 32 10.22 30.98 27.14
CA GLU A 32 9.61 29.65 27.31
C GLU A 32 10.63 28.51 27.11
N VAL A 33 11.53 28.67 26.14
CA VAL A 33 12.56 27.67 25.84
C VAL A 33 13.79 27.75 26.77
N GLY A 34 13.80 28.66 27.76
CA GLY A 34 14.91 28.83 28.70
C GLY A 34 15.92 29.93 28.32
N GLY A 35 15.59 30.77 27.33
CA GLY A 35 16.39 31.93 26.92
C GLY A 35 17.66 31.59 26.16
N ALA A 36 18.45 32.63 25.87
CA ALA A 36 19.72 32.51 25.13
C ALA A 36 20.75 31.59 25.84
N ALA A 37 20.68 31.50 27.18
CA ALA A 37 21.52 30.60 27.96
C ALA A 37 21.26 29.13 27.62
N TYR A 38 20.00 28.73 27.42
CA TYR A 38 19.64 27.36 27.05
C TYR A 38 20.12 27.01 25.64
N LEU A 39 19.99 27.93 24.68
CA LEU A 39 20.53 27.73 23.32
C LEU A 39 22.05 27.51 23.34
N THR A 40 22.76 28.31 24.14
CA THR A 40 24.22 28.16 24.33
C THR A 40 24.57 26.81 24.97
N ALA A 41 23.78 26.36 25.94
CA ALA A 41 23.95 25.04 26.57
C ALA A 41 23.72 23.89 25.57
N LEU A 42 22.76 24.00 24.65
CA LEU A 42 22.54 23.00 23.61
C LEU A 42 23.76 22.87 22.68
N ILE A 43 24.40 23.98 22.32
CA ILE A 43 25.62 23.98 21.48
C ILE A 43 26.76 23.27 22.21
N ASN A 44 26.92 23.53 23.51
CA ASN A 44 28.02 22.97 24.30
C ASN A 44 27.83 21.50 24.70
N ASN A 45 26.60 20.96 24.59
CA ASN A 45 26.30 19.57 24.94
C ASN A 45 26.53 18.57 23.79
N VAL A 46 26.85 19.03 22.58
CA VAL A 46 27.07 18.15 21.43
C VAL A 46 28.57 17.89 21.26
N PRO A 47 29.04 16.64 21.39
CA PRO A 47 30.47 16.32 21.26
C PRO A 47 31.03 16.60 19.86
N THR A 48 30.23 16.35 18.82
CA THR A 48 30.56 16.64 17.43
C THR A 48 29.30 16.66 16.56
N SER A 49 29.26 17.57 15.59
CA SER A 49 28.18 17.66 14.59
C SER A 49 28.18 16.48 13.61
N LEU A 50 29.29 15.74 13.48
CA LEU A 50 29.42 14.57 12.61
C LEU A 50 28.44 13.44 12.96
N HIS A 51 27.91 13.41 14.19
CA HIS A 51 27.00 12.36 14.65
C HIS A 51 25.52 12.78 14.64
N ALA A 52 25.17 13.91 14.02
CA ALA A 52 23.80 14.43 14.00
C ALA A 52 22.78 13.39 13.51
N GLU A 53 23.09 12.64 12.44
CA GLU A 53 22.21 11.59 11.93
C GLU A 53 22.00 10.45 12.95
N ALA A 54 23.08 10.01 13.61
CA ALA A 54 23.00 8.96 14.63
C ALA A 54 22.15 9.40 15.83
N TYR A 55 22.30 10.65 16.30
CA TYR A 55 21.46 11.20 17.35
C TYR A 55 20.00 11.36 16.90
N GLY A 56 19.78 11.77 15.65
CA GLY A 56 18.45 11.81 15.03
C GLY A 56 17.75 10.46 15.09
N ARG A 57 18.44 9.37 14.72
CA ARG A 57 17.91 8.00 14.82
C ARG A 57 17.56 7.60 16.26
N ILE A 58 18.34 8.02 17.26
CA ILE A 58 18.03 7.74 18.68
C ILE A 58 16.74 8.46 19.10
N VAL A 59 16.59 9.73 18.72
CA VAL A 59 15.38 10.52 18.99
C VAL A 59 14.17 9.89 18.31
N GLU A 60 14.31 9.48 17.04
CA GLU A 60 13.28 8.80 16.27
C GLU A 60 12.83 7.49 16.91
N GLN A 61 13.78 6.60 17.26
CA GLN A 61 13.48 5.34 17.94
C GLN A 61 12.73 5.55 19.25
N THR A 62 13.13 6.57 20.02
CA THR A 62 12.47 6.90 21.29
C THR A 62 11.07 7.47 21.06
N ALA A 63 10.87 8.27 20.01
CA ALA A 63 9.55 8.76 19.62
C ALA A 63 8.62 7.64 19.14
N ILE A 64 9.13 6.64 18.41
CA ILE A 64 8.39 5.43 18.02
C ILE A 64 7.92 4.68 19.27
N ARG A 65 8.81 4.47 20.26
CA ARG A 65 8.44 3.82 21.53
C ARG A 65 7.32 4.56 22.27
N ARG A 66 7.36 5.90 22.32
CA ARG A 66 6.29 6.70 22.93
C ARG A 66 4.96 6.55 22.19
N ARG A 67 4.99 6.52 20.86
CA ARG A 67 3.77 6.29 20.05
C ARG A 67 3.21 4.89 20.23
N MET A 68 4.06 3.86 20.29
CA MET A 68 3.64 2.49 20.65
C MET A 68 2.91 2.46 21.99
N LEU A 69 3.45 3.15 23.01
CA LEU A 69 2.81 3.23 24.32
C LEU A 69 1.46 3.96 24.25
N SER A 70 1.37 5.04 23.47
CA SER A 70 0.10 5.75 23.25
C SER A 70 -0.95 4.86 22.61
N ALA A 71 -0.59 4.16 21.53
CA ALA A 71 -1.49 3.23 20.84
C ALA A 71 -1.90 2.08 21.76
N ALA A 72 -0.99 1.51 22.55
CA ALA A 72 -1.31 0.47 23.52
C ALA A 72 -2.31 0.97 24.58
N ASN A 73 -2.15 2.20 25.07
CA ASN A 73 -3.08 2.81 26.03
C ASN A 73 -4.45 3.09 25.41
N GLU A 74 -4.50 3.50 24.14
CA GLU A 74 -5.77 3.67 23.42
C GLU A 74 -6.48 2.32 23.26
N ILE A 75 -5.79 1.28 22.81
CA ILE A 75 -6.34 -0.08 22.70
C ILE A 75 -6.83 -0.58 24.07
N ALA A 76 -6.07 -0.36 25.13
CA ALA A 76 -6.48 -0.72 26.48
C ALA A 76 -7.76 0.02 26.90
N LYS A 77 -7.89 1.31 26.55
CA LYS A 77 -9.10 2.10 26.82
C LYS A 77 -10.31 1.57 26.04
N LEU A 78 -10.12 1.20 24.77
CA LEU A 78 -11.18 0.62 23.94
C LEU A 78 -11.70 -0.71 24.51
N ALA A 79 -10.80 -1.54 25.06
CA ALA A 79 -11.18 -2.82 25.67
C ALA A 79 -12.10 -2.68 26.91
N TYR A 80 -12.13 -1.52 27.56
CA TYR A 80 -13.03 -1.23 28.68
C TYR A 80 -14.38 -0.62 28.24
N GLN A 81 -14.56 -0.28 26.96
CA GLN A 81 -15.78 0.34 26.46
C GLN A 81 -16.82 -0.73 26.05
N GLU A 82 -17.51 -1.28 27.04
CA GLU A 82 -18.53 -2.33 26.85
C GLU A 82 -19.76 -1.87 26.03
N GLU A 83 -19.96 -0.55 25.86
CA GLU A 83 -21.05 0.03 25.07
C GLU A 83 -20.79 -0.02 23.55
N ALA A 84 -19.53 -0.16 23.13
CA ALA A 84 -19.16 -0.25 21.72
C ALA A 84 -19.30 -1.68 21.20
N GLY A 85 -19.73 -1.83 19.95
CA GLY A 85 -19.73 -3.13 19.29
C GLY A 85 -18.30 -3.65 19.13
N ILE A 86 -18.09 -4.96 19.35
CA ILE A 86 -16.76 -5.57 19.28
C ILE A 86 -16.04 -5.31 17.95
N GLU A 87 -16.78 -5.27 16.83
CA GLU A 87 -16.24 -4.93 15.51
C GLU A 87 -15.65 -3.52 15.47
N THR A 88 -16.31 -2.53 16.06
CA THR A 88 -15.81 -1.15 16.15
C THR A 88 -14.56 -1.06 17.01
N VAL A 89 -14.54 -1.78 18.13
CA VAL A 89 -13.35 -1.87 19.01
C VAL A 89 -12.16 -2.46 18.24
N MET A 90 -12.40 -3.48 17.42
CA MET A 90 -11.36 -4.11 16.60
C MET A 90 -10.84 -3.17 15.51
N ASP A 91 -11.72 -2.48 14.78
CA ASP A 91 -11.33 -1.53 13.73
C ASP A 91 -10.49 -0.35 14.30
N GLU A 92 -10.92 0.22 15.43
CA GLU A 92 -10.20 1.32 16.08
C GLU A 92 -8.83 0.86 16.63
N ALA A 93 -8.75 -0.38 17.16
CA ALA A 93 -7.50 -0.97 17.59
C ALA A 93 -6.52 -1.19 16.42
N GLU A 94 -7.01 -1.70 15.28
CA GLU A 94 -6.21 -1.83 14.06
C GLU A 94 -5.67 -0.48 13.59
N GLN A 95 -6.50 0.57 13.61
CA GLN A 95 -6.11 1.92 13.22
C GLN A 95 -5.03 2.50 14.16
N ALA A 96 -5.17 2.32 15.46
CA ALA A 96 -4.19 2.74 16.46
C ALA A 96 -2.82 2.10 16.20
N VAL A 97 -2.77 0.78 15.94
CA VAL A 97 -1.52 0.08 15.60
C VAL A 97 -0.95 0.57 14.27
N PHE A 98 -1.80 0.81 13.27
CA PHE A 98 -1.36 1.25 11.95
C PHE A 98 -0.66 2.63 11.99
N SER A 99 -1.18 3.57 12.78
CA SER A 99 -0.63 4.93 12.93
C SER A 99 0.83 4.94 13.43
N VAL A 100 1.23 3.92 14.21
CA VAL A 100 2.62 3.76 14.68
C VAL A 100 3.55 3.45 13.50
N SER A 101 3.06 2.66 12.54
CA SER A 101 3.81 2.14 11.39
C SER A 101 3.90 3.13 10.22
N GLU A 102 2.96 4.07 10.09
CA GLU A 102 2.80 4.93 8.91
C GLU A 102 4.00 5.86 8.63
N ARG A 103 4.76 6.25 9.66
CA ARG A 103 5.86 7.24 9.48
C ARG A 103 7.20 6.69 8.99
N ARG A 104 7.33 5.39 8.69
CA ARG A 104 8.48 4.91 7.89
C ARG A 104 8.45 5.42 6.44
N MET A 105 7.35 6.06 6.03
CA MET A 105 7.09 6.46 4.64
C MET A 105 7.11 7.98 4.37
N THR A 106 7.57 8.83 5.28
CA THR A 106 7.96 10.19 4.87
C THR A 106 9.20 10.06 4.00
N ARG A 107 9.01 9.96 2.69
CA ARG A 107 10.06 10.20 1.71
C ARG A 107 10.63 11.59 1.99
N ASP A 108 11.91 11.67 2.32
CA ASP A 108 12.60 12.94 2.49
C ASP A 108 12.48 13.80 1.21
N LEU A 109 12.60 15.12 1.35
CA LEU A 109 12.65 16.03 0.19
C LEU A 109 13.88 15.66 -0.66
N GLN A 110 13.64 15.14 -1.87
CA GLN A 110 14.70 14.82 -2.82
C GLN A 110 14.98 16.04 -3.72
N SER A 111 16.26 16.30 -3.99
CA SER A 111 16.63 17.30 -5.00
C SER A 111 16.27 16.80 -6.40
N ILE A 112 15.92 17.71 -7.32
CA ILE A 112 15.64 17.34 -8.71
C ILE A 112 16.82 16.63 -9.37
N GLN A 113 18.07 16.97 -8.98
CA GLN A 113 19.27 16.32 -9.50
C GLN A 113 19.34 14.84 -9.12
N GLN A 114 18.96 14.50 -7.90
CA GLN A 114 18.89 13.11 -7.45
C GLN A 114 17.84 12.33 -8.23
N VAL A 115 16.62 12.89 -8.35
CA VAL A 115 15.52 12.25 -9.10
C VAL A 115 15.87 12.07 -10.58
N LEU A 116 16.55 13.05 -11.19
CA LEU A 116 17.00 12.96 -12.58
C LEU A 116 18.08 11.90 -12.79
N SER A 117 18.97 11.70 -11.81
CA SER A 117 19.98 10.63 -11.87
C SER A 117 19.31 9.27 -11.78
N ASP A 118 18.41 9.06 -10.81
CA ASP A 118 17.64 7.82 -10.66
C ASP A 118 16.80 7.52 -11.92
N TYR A 119 16.22 8.56 -12.55
CA TYR A 119 15.48 8.42 -13.80
C TYR A 119 16.38 8.05 -14.98
N TYR A 120 17.57 8.63 -15.08
CA TYR A 120 18.53 8.30 -16.14
C TYR A 120 18.97 6.84 -16.04
N ASP A 121 19.35 6.38 -14.85
CA ASP A 121 19.75 4.98 -14.61
C ASP A 121 18.62 4.02 -14.99
N ARG A 122 17.38 4.37 -14.65
CA ARG A 122 16.20 3.58 -15.06
C ARG A 122 16.02 3.52 -16.59
N ILE A 123 16.28 4.60 -17.31
CA ILE A 123 16.19 4.62 -18.79
C ILE A 123 17.33 3.80 -19.41
N ASP A 124 18.53 3.85 -18.84
CA ASP A 124 19.66 3.05 -19.31
C ASP A 124 19.38 1.54 -19.15
N GLU A 125 18.84 1.13 -18.00
CA GLU A 125 18.34 -0.23 -17.77
C GLU A 125 17.22 -0.64 -18.74
N LEU A 126 16.32 0.28 -19.07
CA LEU A 126 15.26 0.03 -20.05
C LEU A 126 15.80 -0.14 -21.47
N SER A 127 16.82 0.64 -21.84
CA SER A 127 17.41 0.62 -23.18
C SER A 127 18.20 -0.66 -23.48
N THR A 128 18.62 -1.37 -22.43
CA THR A 128 19.42 -2.59 -22.52
C THR A 128 18.57 -3.87 -22.50
N ARG A 129 17.26 -3.77 -22.26
CA ARG A 129 16.33 -4.90 -22.30
C ARG A 129 15.80 -5.14 -23.72
N ASP A 130 15.71 -6.41 -24.09
CA ASP A 130 15.03 -6.84 -25.32
C ASP A 130 13.49 -6.88 -25.19
N GLU A 131 12.94 -6.79 -23.98
CA GLU A 131 11.50 -6.85 -23.73
C GLU A 131 10.80 -5.52 -24.05
N GLU A 132 9.81 -5.54 -24.95
CA GLU A 132 9.00 -4.35 -25.33
C GLU A 132 8.12 -3.82 -24.18
N ILE A 133 7.83 -4.62 -23.15
CA ILE A 133 6.85 -4.30 -22.10
C ILE A 133 7.54 -4.28 -20.73
N TYR A 134 7.62 -3.11 -20.11
CA TYR A 134 8.22 -2.95 -18.77
C TYR A 134 7.25 -3.28 -17.63
N GLY A 135 5.97 -2.92 -17.77
CA GLY A 135 4.94 -3.17 -16.75
C GLY A 135 4.51 -4.64 -16.71
N VAL A 136 3.58 -4.96 -15.82
CA VAL A 136 2.94 -6.28 -15.79
C VAL A 136 2.04 -6.43 -17.03
N PRO A 137 2.29 -7.36 -17.96
CA PRO A 137 1.48 -7.48 -19.17
C PRO A 137 0.08 -7.97 -18.83
N THR A 138 -0.93 -7.41 -19.49
CA THR A 138 -2.32 -7.85 -19.39
C THR A 138 -2.60 -9.09 -20.25
N GLY A 139 -1.75 -9.35 -21.25
CA GLY A 139 -1.94 -10.40 -22.25
C GLY A 139 -2.87 -9.97 -23.41
N PHE A 140 -3.37 -8.73 -23.39
CA PHE A 140 -4.07 -8.13 -24.52
C PHE A 140 -3.09 -7.25 -25.30
N ILE A 141 -2.58 -7.76 -26.43
CA ILE A 141 -1.48 -7.14 -27.19
C ILE A 141 -1.70 -5.65 -27.47
N ASP A 142 -2.89 -5.29 -27.96
CA ASP A 142 -3.19 -3.88 -28.29
C ASP A 142 -3.23 -2.99 -27.05
N LEU A 143 -3.71 -3.51 -25.91
CA LEU A 143 -3.75 -2.78 -24.66
C LEU A 143 -2.36 -2.65 -24.04
N ASP A 144 -1.56 -3.71 -24.07
CA ASP A 144 -0.20 -3.71 -23.58
C ASP A 144 0.69 -2.76 -24.39
N ARG A 145 0.47 -2.66 -25.71
CA ARG A 145 1.14 -1.66 -26.55
C ARG A 145 0.77 -0.22 -26.16
N LEU A 146 -0.49 0.01 -25.76
CA LEU A 146 -0.95 1.34 -25.34
C LEU A 146 -0.43 1.73 -23.95
N LEU A 147 -0.36 0.78 -23.02
CA LEU A 147 0.01 1.03 -21.62
C LEU A 147 1.50 0.82 -21.34
N GLY A 148 2.21 0.08 -22.19
CA GLY A 148 3.53 -0.49 -21.85
C GLY A 148 3.43 -1.54 -20.73
N GLY A 149 2.27 -2.20 -20.61
CA GLY A 149 1.89 -3.03 -19.47
C GLY A 149 1.38 -2.20 -18.27
N MET A 150 0.87 -2.89 -17.24
CA MET A 150 0.40 -2.27 -16.00
C MET A 150 1.60 -1.81 -15.17
N GLN A 151 1.78 -0.50 -15.04
CA GLN A 151 2.97 0.10 -14.44
C GLN A 151 2.99 -0.01 -12.91
N PRO A 152 4.16 -0.24 -12.29
CA PRO A 152 4.29 -0.19 -10.84
C PRO A 152 3.93 1.20 -10.29
N SER A 153 3.22 1.23 -9.16
CA SER A 153 2.71 2.43 -8.46
C SER A 153 1.46 3.08 -9.05
N ASP A 154 1.00 2.65 -10.23
CA ASP A 154 -0.23 3.19 -10.82
C ASP A 154 -1.48 2.58 -10.19
N LEU A 155 -2.53 3.40 -10.07
CA LEU A 155 -3.89 2.94 -9.74
C LEU A 155 -4.73 2.91 -11.02
N LEU A 156 -4.94 1.71 -11.57
CA LEU A 156 -5.75 1.49 -12.76
C LEU A 156 -7.20 1.21 -12.37
N ILE A 157 -8.13 2.06 -12.83
CA ILE A 157 -9.56 1.95 -12.52
C ILE A 157 -10.32 1.45 -13.75
N ILE A 158 -10.97 0.29 -13.62
CA ILE A 158 -11.82 -0.29 -14.67
C ILE A 158 -13.28 0.01 -14.33
N ALA A 159 -13.89 0.91 -15.09
CA ALA A 159 -15.28 1.35 -14.89
C ALA A 159 -16.19 0.95 -16.06
N GLY A 160 -17.48 0.75 -15.77
CA GLY A 160 -18.45 0.28 -16.75
C GLY A 160 -19.74 -0.18 -16.08
N ARG A 161 -20.81 -0.36 -16.86
CA ARG A 161 -22.14 -0.77 -16.35
C ARG A 161 -22.13 -2.20 -15.79
N PRO A 162 -23.05 -2.57 -14.88
CA PRO A 162 -23.25 -3.96 -14.50
C PRO A 162 -23.41 -4.86 -15.74
N GLY A 163 -22.80 -6.04 -15.72
CA GLY A 163 -22.81 -6.98 -16.86
C GLY A 163 -21.89 -6.62 -18.03
N SER A 164 -21.14 -5.51 -18.00
CA SER A 164 -20.24 -5.12 -19.11
C SER A 164 -18.93 -5.90 -19.18
N GLY A 165 -18.76 -6.96 -18.39
CA GLY A 165 -17.58 -7.83 -18.42
C GLY A 165 -16.35 -7.35 -17.65
N LYS A 166 -16.45 -6.36 -16.75
CA LYS A 166 -15.31 -5.83 -15.97
C LYS A 166 -14.57 -6.91 -15.19
N THR A 167 -15.28 -7.71 -14.40
CA THR A 167 -14.71 -8.84 -13.65
C THR A 167 -14.06 -9.86 -14.58
N ALA A 168 -14.71 -10.17 -15.71
CA ALA A 168 -14.16 -11.11 -16.68
C ALA A 168 -12.84 -10.61 -17.27
N PHE A 169 -12.77 -9.32 -17.60
CA PHE A 169 -11.54 -8.66 -18.04
C PHE A 169 -10.45 -8.71 -16.96
N MET A 170 -10.79 -8.35 -15.71
CA MET A 170 -9.85 -8.35 -14.59
C MET A 170 -9.28 -9.76 -14.31
N ILE A 171 -10.14 -10.78 -14.29
CA ILE A 171 -9.75 -12.19 -14.16
C ILE A 171 -8.83 -12.60 -15.31
N SER A 172 -9.15 -12.21 -16.55
CA SER A 172 -8.34 -12.56 -17.71
C SER A 172 -6.93 -11.95 -17.63
N ALA A 173 -6.85 -10.67 -17.29
CA ALA A 173 -5.58 -9.97 -17.12
C ALA A 173 -4.75 -10.57 -15.98
N GLY A 174 -5.37 -10.86 -14.84
CA GLY A 174 -4.73 -11.54 -13.71
C GLY A 174 -4.23 -12.94 -14.06
N LYS A 175 -5.05 -13.72 -14.76
CA LYS A 175 -4.68 -15.06 -15.26
C LYS A 175 -3.47 -14.98 -16.17
N ASN A 176 -3.48 -14.11 -17.17
CA ASN A 176 -2.38 -13.97 -18.11
C ASN A 176 -1.09 -13.53 -17.41
N ALA A 177 -1.19 -12.53 -16.52
CA ALA A 177 -0.06 -12.06 -15.72
C ALA A 177 0.57 -13.19 -14.89
N ALA A 178 -0.25 -13.97 -14.18
CA ALA A 178 0.24 -15.07 -13.34
C ALA A 178 0.71 -16.28 -14.14
N LEU A 179 -0.06 -16.70 -15.13
CA LEU A 179 0.14 -17.98 -15.82
C LEU A 179 1.21 -17.89 -16.91
N ILE A 180 1.13 -16.86 -17.76
CA ILE A 180 2.00 -16.67 -18.93
C ILE A 180 3.26 -15.94 -18.50
N HIS A 181 3.11 -14.84 -17.78
CA HIS A 181 4.22 -13.95 -17.41
C HIS A 181 4.83 -14.22 -16.03
N LYS A 182 4.35 -15.26 -15.35
CA LYS A 182 4.86 -15.72 -14.03
C LYS A 182 4.93 -14.63 -12.97
N LYS A 183 4.00 -13.67 -13.04
CA LYS A 183 3.89 -12.57 -12.07
C LYS A 183 3.13 -13.02 -10.84
N HIS A 184 3.44 -12.39 -9.71
CA HIS A 184 2.82 -12.70 -8.44
C HIS A 184 1.60 -11.80 -8.23
N VAL A 185 0.42 -12.42 -8.20
CA VAL A 185 -0.86 -11.70 -8.25
C VAL A 185 -1.65 -11.95 -6.98
N ALA A 186 -2.22 -10.88 -6.40
CA ALA A 186 -3.23 -10.99 -5.35
C ALA A 186 -4.57 -10.48 -5.88
N MET A 187 -5.63 -11.27 -5.74
CA MET A 187 -6.99 -10.91 -6.16
C MET A 187 -7.94 -10.91 -4.96
N PHE A 188 -8.55 -9.76 -4.70
CA PHE A 188 -9.57 -9.55 -3.68
C PHE A 188 -10.92 -9.43 -4.36
N SER A 189 -11.83 -10.35 -4.04
CA SER A 189 -13.19 -10.38 -4.60
C SER A 189 -14.22 -10.21 -3.50
N LEU A 190 -14.86 -9.06 -3.48
CA LEU A 190 -15.88 -8.70 -2.49
C LEU A 190 -17.29 -9.12 -2.94
N GLU A 191 -17.47 -9.47 -4.22
CA GLU A 191 -18.76 -9.88 -4.79
C GLU A 191 -18.88 -11.40 -4.99
N MET A 192 -17.78 -12.05 -5.38
CA MET A 192 -17.75 -13.47 -5.74
C MET A 192 -16.92 -14.29 -4.77
N SER A 193 -17.32 -15.55 -4.54
CA SER A 193 -16.50 -16.49 -3.76
C SER A 193 -15.27 -16.95 -4.55
N ASN A 194 -14.24 -17.40 -3.84
CA ASN A 194 -13.03 -17.97 -4.43
C ASN A 194 -13.35 -19.14 -5.36
N GLU A 195 -14.33 -19.97 -5.02
CA GLU A 195 -14.79 -21.07 -5.88
C GLU A 195 -15.32 -20.55 -7.22
N GLN A 196 -16.11 -19.48 -7.22
CA GLN A 196 -16.63 -18.89 -8.45
C GLN A 196 -15.53 -18.26 -9.31
N LEU A 197 -14.50 -17.68 -8.69
CA LEU A 197 -13.31 -17.18 -9.41
C LEU A 197 -12.54 -18.32 -10.08
N ILE A 198 -12.26 -19.40 -9.34
CA ILE A 198 -11.58 -20.59 -9.86
C ILE A 198 -12.36 -21.22 -11.00
N GLN A 199 -13.68 -21.35 -10.88
CA GLN A 199 -14.55 -21.85 -11.96
C GLN A 199 -14.37 -21.01 -13.24
N ARG A 200 -14.29 -19.68 -13.12
CA ARG A 200 -14.06 -18.80 -14.27
C ARG A 200 -12.66 -18.93 -14.84
N LEU A 201 -11.63 -19.04 -14.00
CA LEU A 201 -10.25 -19.27 -14.46
C LEU A 201 -10.12 -20.58 -15.25
N ILE A 202 -10.69 -21.66 -14.73
CA ILE A 202 -10.71 -22.97 -15.41
C ILE A 202 -11.51 -22.91 -16.71
N SER A 203 -12.69 -22.26 -16.70
CA SER A 203 -13.50 -22.08 -17.91
C SER A 203 -12.74 -21.30 -18.99
N GLN A 204 -12.01 -20.24 -18.61
CA GLN A 204 -11.16 -19.46 -19.52
C GLN A 204 -9.94 -20.22 -20.04
N GLU A 205 -9.43 -21.19 -19.28
CA GLU A 205 -8.26 -21.99 -19.68
C GLU A 205 -8.66 -23.17 -20.57
N THR A 206 -9.79 -23.81 -20.28
CA THR A 206 -10.21 -25.06 -20.93
C THR A 206 -11.22 -24.87 -22.05
N GLY A 207 -11.93 -23.74 -22.08
CA GLY A 207 -13.09 -23.51 -22.94
C GLY A 207 -14.35 -24.27 -22.51
N ILE A 208 -14.32 -24.96 -21.37
CA ILE A 208 -15.48 -25.69 -20.83
C ILE A 208 -16.51 -24.67 -20.33
N ASP A 209 -17.78 -24.93 -20.65
CA ASP A 209 -18.89 -24.12 -20.18
C ASP A 209 -18.93 -24.00 -18.64
N SER A 210 -19.09 -22.76 -18.16
CA SER A 210 -19.09 -22.46 -16.72
C SER A 210 -20.26 -23.08 -15.94
N GLN A 211 -21.43 -23.30 -16.57
CA GLN A 211 -22.56 -23.99 -15.91
C GLN A 211 -22.28 -25.49 -15.75
N ARG A 212 -21.61 -26.10 -16.73
CA ARG A 212 -21.18 -27.51 -16.62
C ARG A 212 -20.14 -27.71 -15.53
N LEU A 213 -19.14 -26.82 -15.45
CA LEU A 213 -18.17 -26.81 -14.36
C LEU A 213 -18.86 -26.68 -13.00
N ARG A 214 -19.81 -25.74 -12.87
CA ARG A 214 -20.59 -25.55 -11.64
C ARG A 214 -21.43 -26.77 -11.25
N THR A 215 -22.00 -27.47 -12.23
CA THR A 215 -22.87 -28.63 -11.97
C THR A 215 -22.10 -29.96 -11.92
N GLY A 216 -20.79 -29.95 -12.18
CA GLY A 216 -19.95 -31.15 -12.26
C GLY A 216 -20.28 -32.06 -13.45
N LYS A 217 -21.02 -31.56 -14.45
CA LYS A 217 -21.47 -32.33 -15.62
C LYS A 217 -20.46 -32.23 -16.77
N LEU A 218 -19.24 -32.68 -16.52
CA LEU A 218 -18.18 -32.73 -17.52
C LEU A 218 -18.33 -33.95 -18.42
N GLU A 219 -18.05 -33.77 -19.70
CA GLU A 219 -17.92 -34.89 -20.66
C GLU A 219 -16.62 -35.66 -20.41
N GLU A 220 -16.54 -36.93 -20.80
CA GLU A 220 -15.35 -37.77 -20.58
C GLU A 220 -14.08 -37.14 -21.17
N GLU A 221 -14.19 -36.47 -22.32
CA GLU A 221 -13.08 -35.79 -23.00
C GLU A 221 -12.67 -34.46 -22.32
N GLU A 222 -13.51 -33.90 -21.45
CA GLU A 222 -13.24 -32.65 -20.74
C GLU A 222 -12.44 -32.86 -19.46
N TRP A 223 -12.53 -34.04 -18.84
CA TRP A 223 -11.79 -34.37 -17.61
C TRP A 223 -10.28 -34.18 -17.73
N PRO A 224 -9.60 -34.67 -18.79
CA PRO A 224 -8.17 -34.42 -18.96
C PRO A 224 -7.82 -32.93 -19.05
N LYS A 225 -8.64 -32.13 -19.74
CA LYS A 225 -8.43 -30.66 -19.86
C LYS A 225 -8.60 -29.97 -18.50
N PHE A 226 -9.61 -30.39 -17.75
CA PHE A 226 -9.88 -29.88 -16.41
C PHE A 226 -8.72 -30.17 -15.45
N THR A 227 -8.23 -31.41 -15.42
CA THR A 227 -7.09 -31.80 -14.57
C THR A 227 -5.82 -31.03 -14.95
N GLN A 228 -5.53 -30.90 -16.25
CA GLN A 228 -4.38 -30.13 -16.72
C GLN A 228 -4.48 -28.65 -16.31
N ALA A 229 -5.67 -28.04 -16.42
CA ALA A 229 -5.86 -26.65 -16.01
C ALA A 229 -5.66 -26.45 -14.50
N ILE A 230 -6.09 -27.41 -13.67
CA ILE A 230 -5.82 -27.36 -12.22
C ILE A 230 -4.33 -27.39 -11.93
N GLU A 231 -3.59 -28.29 -12.57
CA GLU A 231 -2.14 -28.40 -12.37
C GLU A 231 -1.43 -27.09 -12.76
N VAL A 232 -1.74 -26.60 -13.96
CA VAL A 232 -1.11 -25.41 -14.54
C VAL A 232 -1.46 -24.14 -13.75
N LEU A 233 -2.68 -24.02 -13.23
CA LEU A 233 -3.07 -22.92 -12.34
C LEU A 233 -2.45 -23.08 -10.94
N GLY A 234 -2.33 -24.30 -10.43
CA GLY A 234 -1.74 -24.61 -9.12
C GLY A 234 -0.25 -24.26 -9.01
N ASP A 235 0.46 -24.26 -10.13
CA ASP A 235 1.87 -23.83 -10.22
C ASP A 235 2.05 -22.29 -10.24
N THR A 236 0.96 -21.52 -10.28
CA THR A 236 1.04 -20.05 -10.27
C THR A 236 1.14 -19.48 -8.85
N ILE A 237 1.76 -18.31 -8.72
CA ILE A 237 1.75 -17.53 -7.48
C ILE A 237 0.59 -16.52 -7.55
N MET A 238 -0.63 -17.05 -7.45
CA MET A 238 -1.86 -16.28 -7.42
C MET A 238 -2.61 -16.50 -6.11
N PHE A 239 -2.83 -15.43 -5.35
CA PHE A 239 -3.55 -15.44 -4.08
C PHE A 239 -4.97 -14.93 -4.29
N LEU A 240 -5.96 -15.64 -3.72
CA LEU A 240 -7.37 -15.25 -3.77
C LEU A 240 -7.90 -14.97 -2.36
N ASP A 241 -8.68 -13.90 -2.23
CA ASP A 241 -9.34 -13.52 -0.98
C ASP A 241 -10.78 -13.08 -1.28
N ASP A 242 -11.75 -13.81 -0.73
CA ASP A 242 -13.18 -13.54 -0.86
C ASP A 242 -13.82 -13.01 0.43
N THR A 243 -13.00 -12.41 1.32
CA THR A 243 -13.50 -11.79 2.56
C THR A 243 -14.49 -10.67 2.22
N PRO A 244 -15.77 -10.77 2.62
CA PRO A 244 -16.75 -9.72 2.35
C PRO A 244 -16.43 -8.46 3.17
N SER A 245 -16.83 -7.29 2.65
CA SER A 245 -16.76 -5.99 3.35
C SER A 245 -15.35 -5.55 3.80
N LEU A 246 -14.30 -6.03 3.13
CA LEU A 246 -12.90 -5.74 3.46
C LEU A 246 -12.60 -4.22 3.53
N THR A 247 -12.01 -3.75 4.63
CA THR A 247 -11.58 -2.35 4.74
C THR A 247 -10.29 -2.09 3.94
N PRO A 248 -10.02 -0.85 3.50
CA PRO A 248 -8.74 -0.50 2.87
C PRO A 248 -7.51 -0.84 3.73
N LEU A 249 -7.65 -0.72 5.05
CA LEU A 249 -6.59 -1.01 6.01
C LEU A 249 -6.27 -2.52 6.05
N GLN A 250 -7.30 -3.37 6.11
CA GLN A 250 -7.15 -4.81 6.09
C GLN A 250 -6.54 -5.29 4.76
N LEU A 251 -7.00 -4.73 3.63
CA LEU A 251 -6.42 -5.00 2.31
C LEU A 251 -4.93 -4.67 2.29
N CYS A 252 -4.55 -3.47 2.73
CA CYS A 252 -3.15 -3.04 2.78
C CYS A 252 -2.30 -3.95 3.67
N THR A 253 -2.83 -4.37 4.82
CA THR A 253 -2.13 -5.27 5.75
C THR A 253 -1.87 -6.64 5.12
N LYS A 254 -2.89 -7.23 4.47
CA LYS A 254 -2.76 -8.50 3.74
C LYS A 254 -1.76 -8.39 2.59
N CYS A 255 -1.84 -7.33 1.78
CA CYS A 255 -0.91 -7.09 0.67
C CYS A 255 0.53 -6.91 1.14
N ARG A 256 0.77 -6.17 2.25
CA ARG A 256 2.11 -5.99 2.82
C ARG A 256 2.72 -7.33 3.25
N ARG A 257 1.93 -8.17 3.94
CA ARG A 257 2.37 -9.51 4.36
C ARG A 257 2.76 -10.36 3.16
N LEU A 258 1.89 -10.43 2.15
CA LEU A 258 2.15 -11.18 0.92
C LEU A 258 3.36 -10.63 0.15
N HIS A 259 3.51 -9.31 0.06
CA HIS A 259 4.65 -8.72 -0.64
C HIS A 259 5.99 -8.94 0.09
N MET A 260 6.01 -9.04 1.42
CA MET A 260 7.23 -9.38 2.15
C MET A 260 7.73 -10.80 1.84
N GLU A 261 6.80 -11.75 1.70
CA GLU A 261 7.10 -13.16 1.48
C GLU A 261 7.30 -13.49 0.00
N TYR A 262 6.40 -13.03 -0.86
CA TYR A 262 6.34 -13.41 -2.27
C TYR A 262 6.76 -12.30 -3.23
N LYS A 263 6.86 -11.03 -2.82
CA LYS A 263 7.05 -9.90 -3.74
C LYS A 263 5.93 -9.81 -4.78
N LEU A 264 4.77 -9.29 -4.38
CA LEU A 264 3.63 -9.06 -5.28
C LEU A 264 3.97 -8.07 -6.40
N ASP A 265 3.53 -8.39 -7.62
CA ASP A 265 3.63 -7.56 -8.83
C ASP A 265 2.30 -6.85 -9.15
N LEU A 266 1.17 -7.50 -8.86
CA LEU A 266 -0.16 -7.01 -9.22
C LEU A 266 -1.18 -7.27 -8.11
N ILE A 267 -2.02 -6.28 -7.83
CA ILE A 267 -3.15 -6.39 -6.90
C ILE A 267 -4.44 -6.05 -7.66
N LEU A 268 -5.41 -6.96 -7.63
CA LEU A 268 -6.71 -6.85 -8.28
C LEU A 268 -7.80 -6.77 -7.20
N VAL A 269 -8.76 -5.86 -7.35
CA VAL A 269 -9.84 -5.65 -6.38
C VAL A 269 -11.18 -5.53 -7.11
N ASP A 270 -12.09 -6.48 -6.89
CA ASP A 270 -13.41 -6.55 -7.51
C ASP A 270 -14.54 -6.58 -6.45
N TYR A 271 -15.29 -5.51 -6.18
CA TYR A 271 -15.17 -4.14 -6.67
C TYR A 271 -15.14 -3.14 -5.50
N LEU A 272 -14.46 -2.02 -5.70
CA LEU A 272 -14.13 -1.02 -4.68
C LEU A 272 -15.33 -0.50 -3.87
N GLN A 273 -16.54 -0.48 -4.42
CA GLN A 273 -17.72 0.08 -3.74
C GLN A 273 -18.24 -0.80 -2.59
N LEU A 274 -17.82 -2.07 -2.53
CA LEU A 274 -18.14 -2.97 -1.42
C LEU A 274 -17.14 -2.88 -0.27
N MET A 275 -16.08 -2.08 -0.41
CA MET A 275 -15.17 -1.82 0.68
C MET A 275 -15.88 -1.01 1.74
N SER A 276 -15.89 -1.51 2.97
CA SER A 276 -16.46 -0.77 4.09
C SER A 276 -15.55 0.41 4.43
N SER A 277 -16.15 1.58 4.62
CA SER A 277 -15.40 2.81 4.94
C SER A 277 -14.84 2.83 6.37
N GLY A 278 -15.01 1.77 7.17
CA GLY A 278 -14.75 1.77 8.63
C GLY A 278 -15.63 2.74 9.44
N ILE A 279 -16.20 3.75 8.77
CA ILE A 279 -17.10 4.75 9.32
C ILE A 279 -18.51 4.35 8.92
N ARG A 280 -19.35 4.02 9.92
CA ARG A 280 -20.81 3.94 9.74
C ARG A 280 -21.28 5.24 9.08
N SER A 281 -21.67 5.18 7.82
CA SER A 281 -22.54 6.19 7.23
C SER A 281 -23.86 6.10 8.00
N GLU A 282 -24.14 7.05 8.88
CA GLU A 282 -25.49 7.23 9.40
C GLU A 282 -26.45 7.35 8.21
N ASN A 283 -27.46 6.48 8.19
CA ASN A 283 -28.56 6.55 7.25
C ASN A 283 -29.22 7.93 7.35
N ARG A 284 -29.02 8.77 6.33
CA ARG A 284 -29.91 9.90 6.11
C ARG A 284 -31.21 9.38 5.54
N VAL A 285 -32.20 9.34 6.42
CA VAL A 285 -33.62 9.05 6.17
C VAL A 285 -34.16 9.90 5.01
N GLN A 286 -34.91 9.26 4.11
CA GLN A 286 -36.17 9.76 3.58
C GLN A 286 -37.19 8.62 3.54
#